data_AF-A0A3B0X6R6-F1
#
_entry.id   AF-A0A3B0X6R6-F1
#
_cell.length_a   1.000
_cell.length_b   1.000
_cell.length_c   1.000
_cell.angle_alpha   90.00
_cell.angle_beta   90.00
_cell.angle_gamma   90.00
#
_symmetry.space_group_name_H-M   'P 1'
#
loop_
_entity.id
_entity.type
_entity.pdbx_description
1 polymer ?
#
loop_
_entity_poly.entity_id
_entity_poly.type
_entity_poly.pdbx_seq_one_letter_code
_entity_poly.pdbx_strand_id
1 'polypeptide(L)'
;MSAGKIVEIIGAVIDVEFPRDSIPKVYDALRIESAGLTLEVQAQLGDGVVRTIAMGSTEGLKRGLDVTNTGSAITVPVGVKTLGRVMNVLGEPIDEQGPIGEEARLPIHRAAPKYEDLSSAIEI
;
A
#
# COMPACT_ATOMS: atom_id res chain seq x y z
N MET A 1 -15.32 4.07 -1.81
CA MET A 1 -14.14 4.12 -2.69
C MET A 1 -14.17 5.46 -3.39
N SER A 2 -13.19 6.31 -3.15
CA SER A 2 -13.02 7.57 -3.89
C SER A 2 -12.07 7.33 -5.07
N ALA A 3 -12.32 8.06 -6.16
CA ALA A 3 -11.49 8.01 -7.36
C ALA A 3 -10.73 9.33 -7.49
N GLY A 4 -9.45 9.23 -7.84
CA GLY A 4 -8.56 10.33 -8.14
C GLY A 4 -7.92 10.16 -9.51
N LYS A 5 -7.11 11.13 -9.93
CA LYS A 5 -6.40 11.13 -11.20
C LYS A 5 -4.93 11.44 -11.03
N ILE A 6 -4.08 10.76 -11.80
CA ILE A 6 -2.64 11.05 -11.81
C ILE A 6 -2.40 12.45 -12.38
N VAL A 7 -1.67 13.30 -11.65
CA VAL A 7 -1.31 14.66 -12.09
C VAL A 7 0.18 14.79 -12.42
N GLU A 8 1.05 14.02 -11.76
CA GLU A 8 2.49 14.04 -12.00
C GLU A 8 3.12 12.66 -11.78
N ILE A 9 4.19 12.37 -12.54
CA ILE A 9 4.98 11.13 -12.45
C ILE A 9 6.45 11.52 -12.52
N ILE A 10 7.21 11.25 -11.46
CA ILE A 10 8.66 11.45 -11.36
C ILE A 10 9.28 10.15 -10.87
N GLY A 11 9.71 9.28 -11.80
CA GLY A 11 10.21 7.95 -11.47
C GLY A 11 9.15 7.13 -10.73
N ALA A 12 9.46 6.68 -9.51
CA ALA A 12 8.53 5.95 -8.64
C ALA A 12 7.60 6.85 -7.83
N VAL A 13 7.81 8.16 -7.84
CA VAL A 13 6.96 9.13 -7.13
C VAL A 13 5.82 9.56 -8.06
N ILE A 14 4.59 9.36 -7.62
CA ILE A 14 3.39 9.70 -8.39
C ILE A 14 2.51 10.58 -7.51
N ASP A 15 2.15 11.75 -8.03
CA ASP A 15 1.18 12.62 -7.36
C ASP A 15 -0.20 12.39 -7.98
N VAL A 16 -1.20 12.22 -7.11
CA VAL A 16 -2.58 11.89 -7.47
C VAL A 16 -3.52 12.91 -6.85
N GLU A 17 -4.40 13.49 -7.65
CA GLU A 17 -5.43 14.43 -7.21
C GLU A 17 -6.74 13.70 -6.92
N PHE A 18 -7.29 13.93 -5.73
CA PHE A 18 -8.61 13.45 -5.31
C PHE A 18 -9.54 14.64 -5.01
N PRO A 19 -10.87 14.45 -5.09
CA PRO A 19 -11.82 15.42 -4.57
C PRO A 19 -11.53 15.77 -3.11
N ARG A 20 -11.66 17.05 -2.75
CA ARG A 20 -11.26 17.59 -1.43
C ARG A 20 -11.96 16.95 -0.23
N ASP A 21 -13.14 16.38 -0.44
CA ASP A 21 -13.96 15.68 0.56
C ASP A 21 -13.59 14.19 0.71
N SER A 22 -12.65 13.68 -0.10
CA SER A 22 -12.33 12.26 -0.17
C SER A 22 -10.83 11.97 -0.31
N ILE A 23 -10.01 12.85 0.28
CA ILE A 23 -8.55 12.75 0.30
C ILE A 23 -8.11 11.50 1.09
N PRO A 24 -7.32 10.60 0.49
CA PRO A 24 -6.74 9.44 1.17
C PRO A 24 -5.82 9.82 2.33
N LYS A 25 -5.74 8.95 3.35
CA LYS A 25 -4.81 9.15 4.48
C LYS A 25 -3.39 8.77 4.09
N VAL A 26 -2.42 9.31 4.83
CA VAL A 26 -1.04 8.80 4.77
C VAL A 26 -1.05 7.32 5.11
N TYR A 27 -0.30 6.54 4.34
CA TYR A 27 -0.23 5.08 4.33
C TYR A 27 -1.43 4.35 3.69
N ASP A 28 -2.47 5.03 3.23
CA ASP A 28 -3.51 4.36 2.43
C ASP A 28 -2.90 3.82 1.14
N ALA A 29 -3.27 2.60 0.77
CA ALA A 29 -2.96 2.01 -0.51
C ALA A 29 -3.93 2.51 -1.58
N LEU A 30 -3.39 2.88 -2.74
CA LEU A 30 -4.15 3.24 -3.93
C LEU A 30 -3.92 2.21 -5.04
N ARG A 31 -4.90 2.05 -5.92
CA ARG A 31 -4.87 1.08 -7.02
C ARG A 31 -5.09 1.73 -8.37
N ILE A 32 -4.20 1.46 -9.31
CA ILE A 32 -4.37 1.76 -10.74
C ILE A 32 -4.76 0.46 -11.43
N GLU A 33 -6.06 0.20 -11.57
CA GLU A 33 -6.57 -1.07 -12.13
C GLU A 33 -6.04 -1.36 -13.53
N SER A 34 -5.99 -0.34 -14.39
CA SER A 34 -5.53 -0.48 -15.78
C SER A 34 -4.07 -0.92 -15.91
N ALA A 35 -3.27 -0.74 -14.86
CA ALA A 35 -1.85 -1.08 -14.83
C ALA A 35 -1.53 -2.22 -13.84
N GLY A 36 -2.53 -2.70 -13.09
CA GLY A 36 -2.30 -3.67 -12.02
C GLY A 36 -1.31 -3.17 -10.95
N LEU A 37 -1.19 -1.86 -10.77
CA LEU A 37 -0.16 -1.24 -9.93
C LEU A 37 -0.75 -0.69 -8.63
N THR A 38 -0.06 -0.94 -7.52
CA THR A 38 -0.38 -0.38 -6.21
C THR A 38 0.54 0.78 -5.88
N LEU A 39 -0.03 1.86 -5.34
CA LEU A 39 0.71 3.00 -4.81
C LEU A 39 0.45 3.09 -3.30
N GLU A 40 1.38 3.66 -2.55
CA GLU A 40 1.16 4.00 -1.13
C GLU A 40 1.29 5.52 -0.93
N VAL A 41 0.29 6.11 -0.28
CA VAL A 41 0.31 7.55 0.05
C VAL A 41 1.38 7.84 1.11
N GLN A 42 2.30 8.75 0.81
CA GLN A 42 3.37 9.18 1.72
C GLN A 42 3.12 10.58 2.30
N ALA A 43 2.44 11.46 1.58
CA ALA A 43 2.14 12.80 2.05
C ALA A 43 0.88 13.37 1.39
N GLN A 44 0.24 14.31 2.08
CA GLN A 44 -0.80 15.16 1.50
C GLN A 44 -0.16 16.52 1.20
N LEU A 45 -0.14 16.92 -0.07
CA LEU A 45 0.55 18.14 -0.51
C LEU A 45 -0.34 19.39 -0.44
N GLY A 46 -1.66 19.21 -0.35
CA GLY A 46 -2.66 20.27 -0.40
C GLY A 46 -3.51 20.21 -1.66
N ASP A 47 -4.60 20.97 -1.69
CA ASP A 47 -5.52 21.06 -2.84
C ASP A 47 -6.06 19.73 -3.38
N GLY A 48 -6.16 18.71 -2.53
CA GLY A 48 -6.62 17.37 -2.94
C GLY A 48 -5.51 16.48 -3.52
N VAL A 49 -4.28 16.98 -3.64
CA VAL A 49 -3.13 16.24 -4.14
C VAL A 49 -2.46 15.45 -3.01
N VAL A 50 -2.24 14.17 -3.26
CA VAL A 50 -1.44 13.28 -2.42
C VAL A 50 -0.21 12.81 -3.18
N ARG A 51 0.92 12.76 -2.49
CA ARG A 51 2.17 12.18 -2.99
C ARG A 51 2.22 10.71 -2.62
N THR A 52 2.48 9.87 -3.61
CA THR A 52 2.53 8.42 -3.45
C THR A 52 3.84 7.84 -3.96
N ILE A 53 4.18 6.64 -3.50
CA ILE A 53 5.26 5.82 -4.04
C ILE A 53 4.65 4.58 -4.70
N ALA A 54 5.10 4.25 -5.91
CA ALA A 54 4.70 3.06 -6.63
C ALA A 54 5.39 1.79 -6.09
N MET A 55 4.62 0.72 -5.91
CA MET A 55 5.11 -0.60 -5.48
C MET A 55 5.47 -1.51 -6.67
N GLY A 56 5.98 -0.92 -7.75
CA GLY A 56 6.27 -1.59 -9.02
C GLY A 56 6.72 -0.61 -10.09
N SER A 57 6.85 -1.10 -11.33
CA SER A 57 7.26 -0.28 -12.46
C SER A 57 6.21 0.79 -12.81
N THR A 58 6.68 2.00 -13.10
CA THR A 58 5.84 3.14 -13.53
C THR A 58 5.92 3.39 -15.04
N GLU A 59 6.61 2.51 -15.78
CA GLU A 59 6.72 2.60 -17.23
C GLU A 59 5.35 2.51 -17.92
N GLY A 60 5.13 3.36 -18.91
CA GLY A 60 3.87 3.40 -19.67
C GLY A 60 2.69 4.07 -18.94
N LEU A 61 2.86 4.50 -17.68
CA LEU A 61 1.86 5.31 -17.01
C LEU A 61 1.77 6.70 -17.63
N LYS A 62 0.56 7.27 -17.57
CA LYS A 62 0.26 8.61 -18.08
C LYS A 62 -0.59 9.38 -17.09
N ARG A 63 -0.52 10.71 -17.18
CA ARG A 63 -1.40 11.61 -16.43
C ARG A 63 -2.86 11.40 -16.85
N GLY A 64 -3.77 11.68 -15.92
CA GLY A 64 -5.22 11.54 -16.09
C GLY A 64 -5.76 10.13 -15.91
N LEU A 65 -4.90 9.12 -15.72
CA LEU A 65 -5.33 7.76 -15.36
C LEU A 65 -6.08 7.77 -14.03
N ASP A 66 -7.11 6.94 -13.96
CA ASP A 66 -7.93 6.78 -12.76
C ASP A 66 -7.18 5.96 -11.71
N VAL A 67 -7.29 6.44 -10.46
CA VAL A 67 -6.68 5.84 -9.29
C VAL A 67 -7.76 5.66 -8.23
N THR A 68 -7.89 4.46 -7.68
CA THR A 68 -8.90 4.16 -6.64
C THR A 68 -8.25 4.09 -5.28
N ASN A 69 -8.83 4.76 -4.28
CA ASN A 69 -8.41 4.58 -2.89
C ASN A 69 -9.02 3.28 -2.31
N THR A 70 -8.17 2.41 -1.76
CA THR A 70 -8.61 1.18 -1.07
C THR A 70 -9.19 1.48 0.33
N GLY A 71 -8.84 2.62 0.92
CA GLY A 71 -9.29 3.08 2.24
C GLY A 71 -8.55 2.44 3.42
N SER A 72 -7.49 1.67 3.15
CA SER A 72 -6.64 1.06 4.17
C SER A 72 -5.19 0.99 3.68
N ALA A 73 -4.27 0.76 4.61
CA ALA A 73 -2.89 0.46 4.26
C ALA A 73 -2.74 -0.84 3.48
N ILE A 74 -1.57 -1.05 2.86
CA ILE A 74 -1.19 -2.33 2.28
C ILE A 74 -1.28 -3.40 3.38
N THR A 75 -2.01 -4.47 3.09
CA THR A 75 -2.15 -5.62 3.99
C THR A 75 -1.52 -6.86 3.38
N VAL A 76 -0.88 -7.67 4.21
CA VAL A 76 -0.18 -8.90 3.78
C VAL A 76 -0.72 -10.12 4.52
N PRO A 77 -0.65 -11.33 3.92
CA PRO A 77 -0.97 -12.58 4.59
C PRO A 77 -0.16 -12.79 5.86
N VAL A 78 -0.78 -13.36 6.88
CA VAL A 78 -0.11 -13.77 8.12
C VAL A 78 -0.61 -15.13 8.61
N GLY A 79 0.12 -15.73 9.54
CA GLY A 79 -0.24 -16.99 10.19
C GLY A 79 0.54 -18.19 9.66
N VAL A 80 0.23 -19.37 10.18
CA VAL A 80 1.01 -20.61 9.92
C VAL A 80 1.10 -20.96 8.44
N LYS A 81 0.07 -20.59 7.65
CA LYS A 81 0.00 -20.86 6.21
C LYS A 81 1.05 -20.12 5.38
N THR A 82 1.67 -19.06 5.93
CA THR A 82 2.73 -18.32 5.23
C THR A 82 4.10 -18.99 5.37
N LEU A 83 4.26 -20.00 6.24
CA LEU A 83 5.54 -20.66 6.46
C LEU A 83 6.00 -21.42 5.21
N GLY A 84 7.26 -21.20 4.82
CA GLY A 84 7.86 -21.82 3.63
C GLY A 84 7.42 -21.21 2.30
N ARG A 85 6.60 -20.15 2.32
CA ARG A 85 6.16 -19.42 1.12
C ARG A 85 7.07 -18.22 0.84
N VAL A 86 7.19 -17.84 -0.43
CA VAL A 86 7.85 -16.60 -0.83
C VAL A 86 6.80 -15.63 -1.36
N MET A 87 6.78 -14.42 -0.82
CA MET A 87 5.81 -13.37 -1.14
C MET A 87 6.50 -12.05 -1.43
N ASN A 88 5.89 -11.23 -2.30
CA ASN A 88 6.34 -9.87 -2.57
C ASN A 88 5.86 -8.89 -1.47
N VAL A 89 6.21 -7.61 -1.62
CA VAL A 89 5.84 -6.54 -0.66
C VAL A 89 4.33 -6.34 -0.50
N LEU A 90 3.53 -6.72 -1.51
CA LEU A 90 2.07 -6.65 -1.48
C LEU A 90 1.45 -7.91 -0.85
N GLY A 91 2.28 -8.87 -0.45
CA GLY A 91 1.85 -10.15 0.10
C GLY A 91 1.31 -11.13 -0.93
N GLU A 92 1.65 -10.95 -2.21
CA GLU A 92 1.30 -11.87 -3.29
C GLU A 92 2.36 -12.97 -3.38
N PRO A 93 1.98 -14.25 -3.54
CA PRO A 93 2.94 -15.35 -3.67
C PRO A 93 3.68 -15.27 -5.01
N ILE A 94 5.00 -15.46 -4.97
CA ILE A 94 5.89 -15.43 -6.15
C ILE A 94 6.70 -16.72 -6.30
N ASP A 95 6.32 -17.77 -5.57
CA ASP A 95 6.99 -19.08 -5.53
C ASP A 95 6.37 -20.13 -6.47
N GLU A 96 5.39 -19.75 -7.30
CA GLU A 96 4.65 -20.64 -8.22
C GLU A 96 3.92 -21.82 -7.53
N GLN A 97 3.75 -21.78 -6.21
CA GLN A 97 3.06 -22.85 -5.44
C GLN A 97 1.56 -22.59 -5.24
N GLY A 98 0.96 -21.74 -6.09
CA GLY A 98 -0.46 -21.37 -6.01
C GLY A 98 -0.79 -20.43 -4.83
N PRO A 99 -2.07 -20.28 -4.46
CA PRO A 99 -2.49 -19.39 -3.37
C PRO A 99 -1.91 -19.80 -1.99
N ILE A 100 -1.76 -18.83 -1.07
CA ILE A 100 -1.26 -19.09 0.30
C ILE A 100 -2.32 -19.79 1.15
N GLY A 101 -3.60 -19.45 0.96
CA GLY A 101 -4.70 -20.00 1.76
C GLY A 101 -4.70 -19.43 3.18
N GLU A 102 -4.31 -18.17 3.31
CA GLU A 102 -4.27 -17.44 4.56
C GLU A 102 -5.66 -17.21 5.16
N GLU A 103 -5.73 -17.19 6.49
CA GLU A 103 -6.97 -16.93 7.22
C GLU A 103 -7.11 -15.46 7.60
N ALA A 104 -6.01 -14.73 7.66
CA ALA A 104 -5.96 -13.34 8.06
C ALA A 104 -4.90 -12.56 7.28
N ARG A 105 -5.16 -11.26 7.13
CA ARG A 105 -4.22 -10.27 6.61
C ARG A 105 -4.04 -9.15 7.62
N LEU A 106 -2.82 -8.65 7.76
CA LEU A 106 -2.51 -7.52 8.65
C LEU A 106 -1.89 -6.36 7.87
N PRO A 107 -2.13 -5.10 8.29
CA PRO A 107 -1.48 -3.94 7.68
C PRO A 107 0.02 -3.92 7.99
N ILE A 108 0.82 -3.49 7.02
CA ILE A 108 2.28 -3.38 7.19
C ILE A 108 2.69 -2.20 8.09
N HIS A 109 1.84 -1.17 8.16
CA HIS A 109 2.02 -0.03 9.06
C HIS A 109 1.19 -0.23 10.33
N ARG A 110 1.86 -0.28 11.48
CA ARG A 110 1.24 -0.38 12.80
C ARG A 110 2.05 0.42 13.81
N ALA A 111 1.38 1.00 14.80
CA ALA A 111 2.04 1.63 15.92
C ALA A 111 2.98 0.64 16.63
N ALA A 112 4.08 1.16 17.15
CA ALA A 112 4.95 0.40 18.04
C ALA A 112 4.15 -0.07 19.27
N PRO A 113 4.58 -1.17 19.93
CA PRO A 113 4.05 -1.55 21.24
C PRO A 113 4.09 -0.38 22.22
N LYS A 114 3.09 -0.27 23.09
CA LYS A 114 3.11 0.77 24.12
C LYS A 114 4.17 0.46 25.16
N TYR A 115 4.58 1.49 25.91
CA TYR A 115 5.54 1.33 27.00
C TYR A 115 5.11 0.27 28.04
N GLU A 116 3.81 0.19 28.35
CA GLU A 116 3.23 -0.79 29.28
C GLU A 116 3.31 -2.25 28.78
N ASP A 117 3.43 -2.45 27.47
CA ASP A 117 3.54 -3.77 26.84
C ASP A 117 5.00 -4.24 26.70
N LEU A 118 5.97 -3.40 27.06
CA LEU A 118 7.39 -3.73 26.93
C LEU A 118 7.85 -4.65 28.06
N SER A 119 8.49 -5.76 27.69
CA SER A 119 9.17 -6.62 28.66
C SER A 119 10.49 -5.99 29.10
N SER A 120 10.78 -6.00 30.41
CA SER A 120 12.08 -5.60 30.96
C SER A 120 13.11 -6.73 30.92
N ALA A 121 12.75 -7.92 30.44
CA ALA A 121 13.65 -9.05 30.36
C ALA A 121 14.64 -8.87 29.19
N ILE A 122 15.92 -9.09 29.45
CA ILE A 122 16.94 -9.24 28.42
C ILE A 122 16.85 -10.70 27.94
N GLU A 123 16.37 -10.93 26.72
CA GLU A 123 16.50 -12.23 26.07
C GLU A 123 17.93 -12.34 25.51
N ILE A 124 18.70 -13.34 26.00
CA ILE A 124 20.05 -13.70 25.53
C ILE A 124 19.93 -14.90 24.60
#